data_AF-A0A3L7MT90-F1
#
_entry.id   AF-A0A3L7MT90-F1
#
_cell.length_a   1.000
_cell.length_b   1.000
_cell.length_c   1.000
_cell.angle_alpha   90.00
_cell.angle_beta   90.00
_cell.angle_gamma   90.00
#
_symmetry.space_group_name_H-M   'P 1'
#
loop_
_entity.id
_entity.type
_entity.pdbx_description
1 polymer ?
#
loop_
_entity_poly.entity_id
_entity_poly.type
_entity_poly.pdbx_seq_one_letter_code
_entity_poly.pdbx_strand_id
1 'polypeptide(L)'
;MSTRIFIYPHPKADYCCYYYDYATLSTLAALDIMNHPICRNLILLLILTGYSAYLPGAGEDEWKFEVLHRKTGLPFYGLLISESPNQAVFKCIVRKPGSPTLVFTENFEKSSIQKIDRLPEPERILLAAKLDSLAKERERLANTLRSLDPKSIAGKNPIEYVKLEKAIWPASKKDNAFSYSSQYFTLVTNSRPEMAQLAAIQLEQVYSAYARTLPPRRMNIKPTTILLTNSVKEYQDILKTSAINIKNPAYFDLSKNQIICGSDLDRLSTSQEEISSFHSKQLQDLLKKENDLKLFYKNKIPPDHTASLLDSRKKIKQADDGNLVMIQKERKRLFERLYHEAFHAYLSCAVVDPREGEIPLWLNEGLAQIFEAAVFEIGELRIGHADKTRLEFVKLALNQNTLPTIKDLLTSQPALFLVYHPSEKETSQRMYFASWALAFNLAFKQKVLGKQVLDDYSKALKNGGNPVECFEKLTGKSLQDFEKEHQAYLKGLRLDGISNSAISNGK
;
A
#
# COMPACT_ATOMS: atom_id res chain seq x y z
N MET A 1 7.10 11.01 -30.45
CA MET A 1 7.24 12.41 -29.98
C MET A 1 7.63 12.36 -28.51
N SER A 2 8.80 12.92 -28.19
CA SER A 2 9.47 12.81 -26.89
C SER A 2 8.95 13.92 -25.96
N THR A 3 8.13 13.56 -24.97
CA THR A 3 7.71 14.51 -23.94
C THR A 3 8.71 14.45 -22.79
N ARG A 4 9.74 15.31 -22.85
CA ARG A 4 10.58 15.63 -21.68
C ARG A 4 9.73 16.44 -20.72
N ILE A 5 9.33 15.84 -19.60
CA ILE A 5 8.78 16.59 -18.47
C ILE A 5 9.87 16.63 -17.40
N PHE A 6 10.66 17.71 -17.38
CA PHE A 6 11.46 18.10 -16.23
C PHE A 6 11.50 19.63 -16.14
N ILE A 7 11.43 20.11 -14.90
CA ILE A 7 11.32 21.53 -14.53
C ILE A 7 12.70 22.18 -14.71
N TYR A 8 12.81 23.12 -15.66
CA TYR A 8 13.80 24.19 -15.63
C TYR A 8 13.18 25.42 -14.93
N PRO A 9 13.95 26.20 -14.14
CA PRO A 9 13.40 27.37 -13.47
C PRO A 9 13.27 28.52 -14.47
N HIS A 10 12.04 28.99 -14.71
CA HIS A 10 11.80 30.33 -15.27
C HIS A 10 10.74 31.03 -14.39
N PRO A 11 10.85 32.33 -14.11
CA PRO A 11 10.09 32.97 -13.05
C PRO A 11 8.75 33.51 -13.55
N LYS A 12 7.79 33.53 -12.62
CA LYS A 12 6.42 34.09 -12.67
C LYS A 12 5.33 33.12 -13.15
N ALA A 13 4.62 32.54 -12.20
CA ALA A 13 3.18 32.74 -12.02
C ALA A 13 2.74 32.05 -10.72
N ASP A 14 2.23 32.85 -9.80
CA ASP A 14 1.58 32.44 -8.56
C ASP A 14 0.39 31.52 -8.85
N TYR A 15 0.29 30.40 -8.13
CA TYR A 15 -0.92 29.86 -7.49
C TYR A 15 -0.49 28.60 -6.72
N CYS A 16 -0.21 28.80 -5.43
CA CYS A 16 0.22 27.77 -4.50
C CYS A 16 -1.02 27.18 -3.79
N CYS A 17 -1.44 25.98 -4.17
CA CYS A 17 -2.34 25.17 -3.35
C CYS A 17 -1.50 24.17 -2.54
N TYR A 18 -1.25 24.49 -1.27
CA TYR A 18 -0.67 23.56 -0.31
C TYR A 18 -1.69 22.48 0.03
N TYR A 19 -1.41 21.24 -0.35
CA TYR A 19 -2.04 20.06 0.25
C TYR A 19 -0.94 19.22 0.92
N TYR A 20 -0.88 19.30 2.24
CA TYR A 20 -0.11 18.38 3.07
C TYR A 20 -0.92 17.09 3.21
N ASP A 21 -0.56 16.05 2.46
CA ASP A 21 -1.06 14.70 2.71
C ASP A 21 -0.06 13.97 3.61
N TYR A 22 -0.43 13.79 4.88
CA TYR A 22 0.43 13.23 5.93
C TYR A 22 0.62 11.70 5.84
N ALA A 23 0.10 11.05 4.79
CA ALA A 23 0.20 9.61 4.60
C ALA A 23 1.50 9.14 3.90
N THR A 24 2.26 10.06 3.29
CA THR A 24 3.40 9.73 2.41
C THR A 24 4.80 9.88 3.03
N LEU A 25 4.91 10.19 4.33
CA LEU A 25 6.21 10.37 5.02
C LEU A 25 6.70 9.15 5.81
N SER A 26 5.99 8.01 5.78
CA SER A 26 6.03 7.04 6.88
C SER A 26 7.04 5.89 6.80
N THR A 27 7.84 5.71 5.75
CA THR A 27 8.76 4.53 5.68
C THR A 27 10.26 4.85 5.67
N LEU A 28 10.72 5.94 5.06
CA LEU A 28 12.16 6.30 5.09
C LEU A 28 12.48 7.40 6.10
N ALA A 29 11.61 8.40 6.27
CA ALA A 29 11.82 9.44 7.28
C ALA A 29 11.58 8.93 8.71
N ALA A 30 10.71 7.92 8.89
CA ALA A 30 10.41 7.38 10.22
C ALA A 30 11.65 6.71 10.87
N LEU A 31 12.48 6.00 10.12
CA LEU A 31 13.55 5.18 10.69
C LEU A 31 14.70 5.98 11.32
N ASP A 32 15.03 7.17 10.80
CA ASP A 32 16.07 8.05 11.38
C ASP A 32 15.51 9.12 12.33
N ILE A 33 14.22 9.47 12.23
CA ILE A 33 13.60 10.53 13.05
C ILE A 33 13.11 10.01 14.42
N MET A 34 12.89 8.70 14.56
CA MET A 34 12.25 8.09 15.74
C MET A 34 13.09 8.09 17.04
N ASN A 35 14.37 8.50 17.01
CA ASN A 35 15.19 8.67 18.22
C ASN A 35 15.35 10.13 18.67
N HIS A 36 14.71 11.10 18.00
CA HIS A 36 14.84 12.52 18.35
C HIS A 36 13.75 12.95 19.38
N PRO A 37 14.11 13.61 20.51
CA PRO A 37 13.17 13.93 21.59
C PRO A 37 11.97 14.81 21.18
N ILE A 38 12.11 15.57 20.09
CA ILE A 38 11.05 16.42 19.53
C ILE A 38 9.94 15.57 18.87
N CYS A 39 10.28 14.43 18.27
CA CYS A 39 9.30 13.54 17.64
C CYS A 39 8.58 12.65 18.67
N ARG A 40 9.23 12.36 19.81
CA ARG A 40 8.63 11.69 20.97
C ARG A 40 7.42 12.47 21.53
N ASN A 41 7.55 13.79 21.67
CA ASN A 41 6.47 14.64 22.18
C ASN A 41 5.30 14.79 21.18
N LEU A 42 5.57 14.77 19.86
CA LEU A 42 4.54 14.80 18.82
C LEU A 42 3.74 13.50 18.74
N ILE A 43 4.38 12.34 18.94
CA ILE A 43 3.70 11.03 18.98
C ILE A 43 2.79 10.93 20.21
N LEU A 44 3.25 11.36 21.39
CA LEU A 44 2.44 11.42 22.61
C LEU A 44 1.23 12.37 22.46
N LEU A 45 1.39 13.50 21.76
CA LEU A 45 0.30 14.45 21.47
C LEU A 45 -0.75 13.86 20.48
N LEU A 46 -0.30 13.06 19.52
CA LEU A 46 -1.17 12.34 18.57
C LEU A 46 -1.94 11.17 19.22
N ILE A 47 -1.42 10.59 20.30
CA ILE A 47 -2.12 9.58 21.10
C ILE A 47 -3.19 10.23 22.00
N LEU A 48 -2.95 11.46 22.50
CA LEU A 48 -3.87 12.17 23.39
C LEU A 48 -5.11 12.76 22.68
N THR A 49 -5.08 12.96 21.37
CA THR A 49 -6.18 13.57 20.59
C THR A 49 -7.03 12.57 19.80
N GLY A 50 -6.61 11.31 19.73
CA GLY A 50 -7.33 10.26 19.01
C GLY A 50 -7.93 9.23 19.96
N TYR A 51 -9.23 9.32 20.23
CA TYR A 51 -10.00 8.17 20.70
C TYR A 51 -9.77 7.00 19.74
N SER A 52 -9.06 5.98 20.17
CA SER A 52 -9.32 4.62 19.72
C SER A 52 -8.88 3.67 20.81
N ALA A 53 -9.85 3.33 21.66
CA ALA A 53 -9.81 2.06 22.36
C ALA A 53 -9.52 0.96 21.33
N TYR A 54 -8.72 -0.01 21.76
CA TYR A 54 -8.52 -1.27 21.08
C TYR A 54 -9.90 -1.85 20.70
N LEU A 55 -10.19 -1.91 19.40
CA LEU A 55 -11.32 -2.67 18.89
C LEU A 55 -10.77 -3.65 17.84
N PRO A 56 -11.06 -4.95 17.97
CA PRO A 56 -10.54 -5.98 17.08
C PRO A 56 -10.98 -5.67 15.65
N GLY A 57 -10.01 -5.27 14.82
CA GLY A 57 -10.17 -5.16 13.38
C GLY A 57 -10.42 -6.55 12.78
N ALA A 58 -11.18 -6.59 11.70
CA ALA A 58 -11.50 -7.83 10.98
C ALA A 58 -10.22 -8.54 10.50
N GLY A 59 -10.07 -9.78 10.93
CA GLY A 59 -8.90 -10.64 10.74
C GLY A 59 -8.56 -11.29 12.08
N GLU A 60 -8.84 -12.58 12.23
CA GLU A 60 -8.62 -13.37 13.45
C GLU A 60 -7.13 -13.52 13.80
N ASP A 61 -6.49 -12.42 14.21
CA ASP A 61 -5.18 -12.45 14.84
C ASP A 61 -5.21 -11.44 16.01
N GLU A 62 -5.94 -11.84 17.05
CA GLU A 62 -6.05 -11.10 18.30
C GLU A 62 -4.70 -11.20 19.04
N TRP A 63 -3.76 -10.33 18.65
CA TRP A 63 -2.53 -10.14 19.43
C TRP A 63 -2.94 -9.85 20.86
N LYS A 64 -2.46 -10.69 21.78
CA LYS A 64 -2.59 -10.43 23.19
C LYS A 64 -1.43 -9.53 23.63
N PHE A 65 -1.71 -8.61 24.53
CA PHE A 65 -0.75 -7.59 24.99
C PHE A 65 -0.66 -7.59 26.51
N GLU A 66 0.52 -7.22 27.01
CA GLU A 66 0.61 -6.70 28.36
C GLU A 66 0.01 -5.29 28.40
N VAL A 67 -0.62 -4.92 29.51
CA VAL A 67 -1.28 -3.62 29.66
C VAL A 67 -0.70 -2.87 30.84
N LEU A 68 -0.03 -1.75 30.56
CA LEU A 68 0.49 -0.83 31.57
C LEU A 68 -0.55 0.25 31.85
N HIS A 69 -1.14 0.21 33.04
CA HIS A 69 -2.09 1.20 33.53
C HIS A 69 -1.34 2.30 34.27
N ARG A 70 -1.62 3.55 33.92
CA ARG A 70 -1.03 4.73 34.55
C ARG A 70 -1.96 5.29 35.61
N LYS A 71 -1.39 5.97 36.61
CA LYS A 71 -2.19 6.72 37.59
C LYS A 71 -3.00 7.86 36.95
N THR A 72 -2.47 8.41 35.85
CA THR A 72 -3.12 9.45 35.05
C THR A 72 -2.96 9.16 33.56
N GLY A 73 -4.04 9.38 32.80
CA GLY A 73 -4.06 9.17 31.35
C GLY A 73 -4.43 7.75 30.92
N LEU A 74 -4.26 7.48 29.62
CA LEU A 74 -4.63 6.21 29.00
C LEU A 74 -3.61 5.10 29.27
N PRO A 75 -4.05 3.82 29.29
CA PRO A 75 -3.14 2.69 29.38
C PRO A 75 -2.30 2.52 28.11
N PHE A 76 -1.15 1.89 28.25
CA PHE A 76 -0.28 1.47 27.14
C PHE A 76 -0.38 -0.03 26.94
N TYR A 77 -0.43 -0.46 25.68
CA TYR A 77 -0.49 -1.86 25.28
C TYR A 77 0.85 -2.25 24.67
N GLY A 78 1.38 -3.42 25.02
CA GLY A 78 2.73 -3.73 24.60
C GLY A 78 3.34 -4.96 25.25
N LEU A 79 4.65 -4.89 25.45
CA LEU A 79 5.47 -5.90 26.11
C LEU A 79 6.44 -5.20 27.07
N LEU A 80 6.42 -5.59 28.35
CA LEU A 80 7.39 -5.16 29.34
C LEU A 80 8.74 -5.80 29.06
N ILE A 81 9.76 -4.97 28.80
CA ILE A 81 11.11 -5.42 28.46
C ILE A 81 11.94 -5.63 29.73
N SER A 82 11.91 -4.66 30.64
CA SER A 82 12.58 -4.75 31.92
C SER A 82 11.87 -3.93 32.99
N GLU A 83 12.00 -4.35 34.24
CA GLU A 83 11.47 -3.63 35.40
C GLU A 83 12.57 -3.52 36.45
N SER A 84 12.75 -2.30 36.96
CA SER A 84 13.65 -1.94 38.05
C SER A 84 12.84 -1.27 39.16
N PRO A 85 13.42 -1.06 40.36
CA PRO A 85 12.70 -0.40 41.46
C PRO A 85 12.12 0.97 41.10
N ASN A 86 12.78 1.72 40.21
CA ASN A 86 12.42 3.10 39.88
C ASN A 86 11.76 3.26 38.50
N GLN A 87 11.96 2.30 37.59
CA GLN A 87 11.54 2.43 36.19
C GLN A 87 11.11 1.09 35.58
N ALA A 88 10.15 1.15 34.65
CA ALA A 88 9.78 0.06 33.76
C ALA A 88 10.04 0.46 32.31
N VAL A 89 10.78 -0.36 31.58
CA VAL A 89 11.00 -0.21 30.14
C VAL A 89 9.93 -1.01 29.41
N PHE A 90 9.09 -0.33 28.65
CA PHE A 90 7.93 -0.93 28.01
C PHE A 90 7.98 -0.68 26.51
N LYS A 91 7.86 -1.76 25.72
CA LYS A 91 7.76 -1.68 24.27
C LYS A 91 6.28 -1.49 23.92
N CYS A 92 5.91 -0.24 23.66
CA CYS A 92 4.57 0.20 23.32
C CYS A 92 4.23 -0.21 21.89
N ILE A 93 3.04 -0.77 21.70
CA ILE A 93 2.54 -1.26 20.42
C ILE A 93 1.21 -0.56 20.12
N VAL A 94 1.16 0.17 19.01
CA VAL A 94 -0.04 0.82 18.52
C VAL A 94 -0.42 0.20 17.18
N ARG A 95 -1.54 -0.52 17.17
CA ARG A 95 -2.11 -1.14 15.96
C ARG A 95 -3.37 -0.37 15.59
N LYS A 96 -3.34 0.38 14.49
CA LYS A 96 -4.53 1.01 13.89
C LYS A 96 -4.88 0.29 12.58
N PRO A 97 -6.16 -0.01 12.29
CA PRO A 97 -6.55 -0.61 11.02
C PRO A 97 -6.03 0.18 9.80
N GLY A 98 -5.45 -0.54 8.84
CA GLY A 98 -4.79 -0.01 7.62
C GLY A 98 -3.71 1.04 7.85
N SER A 99 -3.09 1.08 9.02
CA SER A 99 -1.85 1.79 9.26
C SER A 99 -0.75 0.83 9.71
N PRO A 100 0.52 1.19 9.48
CA PRO A 100 1.66 0.50 10.08
C PRO A 100 1.54 0.34 11.60
N THR A 101 1.97 -0.80 12.11
CA THR A 101 2.06 -1.15 13.53
C THR A 101 3.18 -0.34 14.17
N LEU A 102 2.84 0.73 14.88
CA LEU A 102 3.88 1.54 15.50
C LEU A 102 4.41 0.81 16.73
N VAL A 103 5.72 0.61 16.76
CA VAL A 103 6.42 0.00 17.89
C VAL A 103 7.49 0.99 18.34
N PHE A 104 7.43 1.38 19.59
CA PHE A 104 8.38 2.31 20.19
C PHE A 104 8.62 1.92 21.65
N THR A 105 9.80 2.23 22.16
CA THR A 105 10.18 1.90 23.54
C THR A 105 10.04 3.14 24.40
N GLU A 106 9.32 3.04 25.51
CA GLU A 106 9.19 4.12 26.49
C GLU A 106 9.65 3.65 27.87
N ASN A 107 10.20 4.60 28.62
CA ASN A 107 10.61 4.41 30.01
C ASN A 107 9.58 5.07 30.92
N PHE A 108 8.92 4.27 31.73
CA PHE A 108 7.91 4.74 32.68
C PHE A 108 8.48 4.76 34.09
N GLU A 109 8.38 5.90 34.78
CA GLU A 109 8.70 5.97 36.20
C GLU A 109 7.72 5.14 37.01
N LYS A 110 8.21 4.36 37.97
CA LYS A 110 7.35 3.44 38.74
C LYS A 110 6.30 4.18 39.58
N SER A 111 6.62 5.41 40.00
CA SER A 111 5.70 6.35 40.67
C SER A 111 4.45 6.66 39.84
N SER A 112 4.54 6.62 38.51
CA SER A 112 3.47 6.97 37.56
C SER A 112 2.60 5.77 37.14
N ILE A 113 3.04 4.55 37.45
CA ILE A 113 2.37 3.31 37.08
C ILE A 113 1.38 2.91 38.18
N GLN A 114 0.15 2.58 37.80
CA GLN A 114 -0.86 2.05 38.70
C GLN A 114 -0.75 0.53 38.81
N LYS A 115 -0.72 -0.17 37.68
CA LYS A 115 -0.55 -1.64 37.60
C LYS A 115 -0.07 -2.05 36.22
N ILE A 116 0.47 -3.27 36.11
CA ILE A 116 0.82 -3.90 34.82
C ILE A 116 0.11 -5.25 34.77
N ASP A 117 -0.84 -5.41 33.85
CA ASP A 117 -1.47 -6.68 33.56
C ASP A 117 -0.54 -7.45 32.61
N ARG A 118 0.10 -8.51 33.11
CA ARG A 118 1.10 -9.30 32.37
C ARG A 118 0.42 -10.44 31.62
N LEU A 119 0.99 -10.80 30.48
CA LEU A 119 0.58 -11.98 29.74
C LEU A 119 1.17 -13.24 30.39
N PRO A 120 0.50 -14.39 30.27
CA PRO A 120 1.10 -15.68 30.50
C PRO A 120 2.38 -15.86 29.65
N GLU A 121 3.38 -16.55 30.19
CA GLU A 121 4.68 -16.73 29.55
C GLU A 121 4.60 -17.25 28.09
N PRO A 122 3.74 -18.23 27.74
CA PRO A 122 3.61 -18.69 26.35
C PRO A 122 3.16 -17.58 25.39
N GLU A 123 2.23 -16.73 25.82
CA GLU A 123 1.68 -15.63 25.02
C GLU A 123 2.69 -14.48 24.91
N ARG A 124 3.47 -14.24 25.97
CA ARG A 124 4.57 -13.29 26.01
C ARG A 124 5.68 -13.65 25.02
N ILE A 125 6.08 -14.93 24.97
CA ILE A 125 7.06 -15.45 24.01
C ILE A 125 6.54 -15.29 22.57
N LEU A 126 5.27 -15.61 22.33
CA LEU A 126 4.64 -15.46 21.02
C LEU A 126 4.61 -13.99 20.57
N LEU A 127 4.24 -13.06 21.45
CA LEU A 127 4.25 -11.63 21.16
C LEU A 127 5.67 -11.13 20.86
N ALA A 128 6.67 -11.55 21.63
CA ALA A 128 8.06 -11.19 21.40
C ALA A 128 8.55 -11.68 20.02
N ALA A 129 8.26 -12.94 19.68
CA ALA A 129 8.59 -13.50 18.37
C ALA A 129 7.93 -12.74 17.21
N LYS A 130 6.66 -12.35 17.36
CA LYS A 130 5.95 -11.51 16.38
C LYS A 130 6.63 -10.14 16.20
N LEU A 131 7.02 -9.49 17.29
CA LEU A 131 7.72 -8.19 17.23
C LEU A 131 9.11 -8.27 16.60
N ASP A 132 9.86 -9.34 16.85
CA ASP A 132 11.16 -9.54 16.24
C ASP A 132 11.05 -9.83 14.74
N SER A 133 10.03 -10.60 14.33
CA SER A 133 9.69 -10.76 12.90
C SER A 133 9.35 -9.41 12.26
N LEU A 134 8.66 -8.51 12.98
CA LEU A 134 8.37 -7.14 12.51
C LEU A 134 9.63 -6.36 12.20
N ALA A 135 10.54 -6.36 13.15
CA ALA A 135 11.79 -5.62 13.03
C ALA A 135 12.58 -6.13 11.82
N LYS A 136 12.72 -7.45 11.69
CA LYS A 136 13.46 -8.09 10.59
C LYS A 136 12.86 -7.79 9.22
N GLU A 137 11.55 -7.87 9.07
CA GLU A 137 10.90 -7.56 7.79
C GLU A 137 11.00 -6.09 7.42
N ARG A 138 10.83 -5.18 8.38
CA ARG A 138 11.02 -3.74 8.16
C ARG A 138 12.44 -3.43 7.75
N GLU A 139 13.41 -4.06 8.40
CA GLU A 139 14.81 -3.92 8.03
C GLU A 139 15.09 -4.43 6.61
N ARG A 140 14.57 -5.61 6.26
CA ARG A 140 14.66 -6.18 4.91
C ARG A 140 14.08 -5.24 3.84
N LEU A 141 12.88 -4.73 4.07
CA LEU A 141 12.23 -3.79 3.16
C LEU A 141 13.02 -2.48 3.08
N ALA A 142 13.45 -1.92 4.22
CA ALA A 142 14.23 -0.69 4.26
C ALA A 142 15.57 -0.86 3.51
N ASN A 143 16.26 -1.98 3.67
CA ASN A 143 17.48 -2.29 2.94
C ASN A 143 17.25 -2.42 1.43
N THR A 144 16.17 -3.09 1.01
CA THR A 144 15.80 -3.22 -0.41
C THR A 144 15.43 -1.86 -1.01
N LEU A 145 14.72 -1.01 -0.25
CA LEU A 145 14.41 0.35 -0.70
C LEU A 145 15.66 1.23 -0.76
N ARG A 146 16.60 1.05 0.18
CA ARG A 146 17.90 1.71 0.17
C ARG A 146 18.77 1.28 -1.00
N SER A 147 18.72 0.02 -1.44
CA SER A 147 19.49 -0.41 -2.61
C SER A 147 18.96 0.17 -3.93
N LEU A 148 17.70 0.60 -3.95
CA LEU A 148 17.11 1.36 -5.06
C LEU A 148 17.46 2.85 -5.04
N ASP A 149 18.02 3.36 -3.93
CA ASP A 149 18.48 4.74 -3.86
C ASP A 149 19.95 4.82 -4.31
N PRO A 150 20.23 5.49 -5.44
CA PRO A 150 21.59 5.59 -5.96
C PRO A 150 22.56 6.36 -5.04
N LYS A 151 22.04 7.15 -4.08
CA LYS A 151 22.86 7.86 -3.09
C LYS A 151 23.21 6.99 -1.88
N SER A 152 22.58 5.84 -1.69
CA SER A 152 22.79 4.98 -0.54
C SER A 152 24.06 4.14 -0.69
N ILE A 153 24.83 4.02 0.40
CA ILE A 153 25.97 3.10 0.48
C ILE A 153 25.49 1.64 0.29
N ALA A 154 24.26 1.33 0.70
CA ALA A 154 23.64 0.01 0.49
C ALA A 154 23.36 -0.29 -0.99
N GLY A 155 23.25 0.71 -1.86
CA GLY A 155 23.18 0.52 -3.31
C GLY A 155 24.46 -0.03 -3.91
N LYS A 156 25.60 0.01 -3.17
CA LYS A 156 26.88 -0.55 -3.63
C LYS A 156 27.01 -2.06 -3.37
N ASN A 157 26.29 -2.58 -2.36
CA ASN A 157 26.28 -4.01 -1.99
C ASN A 157 24.85 -4.44 -1.64
N PRO A 158 23.98 -4.64 -2.65
CA PRO A 158 22.60 -5.06 -2.41
C PRO A 158 22.57 -6.43 -1.71
N ILE A 159 21.81 -6.53 -0.62
CA ILE A 159 21.57 -7.80 0.06
C ILE A 159 20.52 -8.56 -0.73
N GLU A 160 20.89 -9.73 -1.23
CA GLU A 160 19.96 -10.67 -1.84
C GLU A 160 19.12 -11.35 -0.75
N TYR A 161 17.81 -11.07 -0.74
CA TYR A 161 16.91 -11.62 0.27
C TYR A 161 16.00 -12.74 -0.28
N VAL A 162 15.66 -12.70 -1.56
CA VAL A 162 15.11 -13.84 -2.30
C VAL A 162 16.13 -14.32 -3.30
N LYS A 163 16.23 -15.63 -3.52
CA LYS A 163 17.11 -16.16 -4.55
C LYS A 163 16.51 -15.89 -5.93
N LEU A 164 17.16 -15.06 -6.74
CA LEU A 164 16.77 -14.83 -8.12
C LEU A 164 17.49 -15.80 -9.06
N GLU A 165 16.74 -16.41 -9.98
CA GLU A 165 17.28 -17.29 -11.01
C GLU A 165 17.45 -16.52 -12.32
N LYS A 166 18.49 -16.85 -13.08
CA LYS A 166 18.62 -16.33 -14.45
C LYS A 166 17.60 -17.03 -15.34
N ALA A 167 16.89 -16.26 -16.15
CA ALA A 167 15.89 -16.73 -17.08
C ALA A 167 16.05 -16.05 -18.44
N ILE A 168 15.37 -16.60 -19.44
CA ILE A 168 15.23 -15.98 -20.76
C ILE A 168 13.96 -15.15 -20.75
N TRP A 169 14.05 -13.92 -21.26
CA TRP A 169 12.89 -13.06 -21.35
C TRP A 169 11.85 -13.61 -22.35
N PRO A 170 10.58 -13.86 -21.96
CA PRO A 170 9.63 -14.54 -22.83
C PRO A 170 9.27 -13.78 -24.11
N ALA A 171 9.28 -12.44 -24.07
CA ALA A 171 8.97 -11.63 -25.24
C ALA A 171 10.14 -11.54 -26.24
N SER A 172 11.38 -11.77 -25.78
CA SER A 172 12.58 -11.75 -26.61
C SER A 172 13.56 -12.82 -26.13
N LYS A 173 13.65 -13.92 -26.89
CA LYS A 173 14.50 -15.09 -26.55
C LYS A 173 16.00 -14.78 -26.45
N LYS A 174 16.42 -13.56 -26.76
CA LYS A 174 17.82 -13.10 -26.70
C LYS A 174 18.12 -12.31 -25.42
N ASP A 175 17.10 -11.81 -24.74
CA ASP A 175 17.28 -10.93 -23.59
C ASP A 175 17.32 -11.74 -22.29
N ASN A 176 18.23 -11.34 -21.41
CA ASN A 176 18.35 -11.92 -20.09
C ASN A 176 17.25 -11.37 -19.18
N ALA A 177 16.71 -12.24 -18.33
CA ALA A 177 15.74 -11.90 -17.30
C ALA A 177 16.14 -12.53 -15.96
N PHE A 178 15.51 -12.04 -14.90
CA PHE A 178 15.45 -12.69 -13.60
C PHE A 178 14.11 -13.38 -13.42
N SER A 179 14.13 -14.53 -12.76
CA SER A 179 12.94 -15.29 -12.40
C SER A 179 12.91 -15.55 -10.89
N TYR A 180 11.71 -15.52 -10.33
CA TYR A 180 11.43 -15.93 -8.97
C TYR A 180 10.14 -16.74 -8.94
N SER A 181 10.19 -17.94 -8.37
CA SER A 181 9.05 -18.85 -8.28
C SER A 181 8.57 -18.98 -6.84
N SER A 182 7.27 -18.81 -6.66
CA SER A 182 6.52 -18.93 -5.42
C SER A 182 5.47 -20.05 -5.54
N GLN A 183 4.71 -20.28 -4.47
CA GLN A 183 3.54 -21.16 -4.47
C GLN A 183 2.43 -20.65 -5.41
N TYR A 184 2.21 -19.34 -5.49
CA TYR A 184 1.06 -18.77 -6.22
C TYR A 184 1.43 -18.08 -7.53
N PHE A 185 2.71 -17.73 -7.72
CA PHE A 185 3.14 -16.98 -8.90
C PHE A 185 4.58 -17.32 -9.30
N THR A 186 4.91 -17.01 -10.54
CA THR A 186 6.27 -16.97 -11.06
C THR A 186 6.51 -15.58 -11.64
N LEU A 187 7.35 -14.78 -11.00
CA LEU A 187 7.79 -13.50 -11.52
C LEU A 187 8.91 -13.72 -12.54
N VAL A 188 8.78 -13.12 -13.71
CA VAL A 188 9.84 -13.00 -14.71
C VAL A 188 9.98 -11.53 -15.06
N THR A 189 11.20 -10.99 -15.00
CA THR A 189 11.45 -9.57 -15.26
C THR A 189 12.81 -9.34 -15.91
N ASN A 190 12.86 -8.43 -16.87
CA ASN A 190 14.11 -7.92 -17.46
C ASN A 190 14.56 -6.59 -16.81
N SER A 191 13.99 -6.25 -15.64
CA SER A 191 14.43 -5.12 -14.83
C SER A 191 15.72 -5.42 -14.05
N ARG A 192 16.30 -4.36 -13.48
CA ARG A 192 17.47 -4.46 -12.58
C ARG A 192 17.21 -5.41 -11.39
N PRO A 193 18.24 -6.10 -10.85
CA PRO A 193 18.10 -7.08 -9.77
C PRO A 193 17.38 -6.54 -8.53
N GLU A 194 17.60 -5.29 -8.15
CA GLU A 194 17.00 -4.66 -6.97
C GLU A 194 15.48 -4.49 -7.14
N MET A 195 15.03 -4.18 -8.36
CA MET A 195 13.61 -4.12 -8.69
C MET A 195 12.98 -5.51 -8.72
N ALA A 196 13.70 -6.52 -9.22
CA ALA A 196 13.26 -7.90 -9.19
C ALA A 196 13.10 -8.43 -7.75
N GLN A 197 14.07 -8.13 -6.86
CA GLN A 197 13.99 -8.43 -5.42
C GLN A 197 12.77 -7.76 -4.79
N LEU A 198 12.59 -6.45 -5.00
CA LEU A 198 11.47 -5.71 -4.42
C LEU A 198 10.13 -6.29 -4.89
N ALA A 199 10.00 -6.56 -6.19
CA ALA A 199 8.78 -7.11 -6.75
C ALA A 199 8.46 -8.50 -6.18
N ALA A 200 9.46 -9.39 -6.09
CA ALA A 200 9.28 -10.71 -5.48
C ALA A 200 8.83 -10.62 -4.02
N ILE A 201 9.50 -9.77 -3.20
CA ILE A 201 9.16 -9.58 -1.78
C ILE A 201 7.73 -9.05 -1.63
N GLN A 202 7.36 -8.02 -2.40
CA GLN A 202 6.03 -7.43 -2.31
C GLN A 202 4.94 -8.36 -2.82
N LEU A 203 5.21 -9.15 -3.85
CA LEU A 203 4.29 -10.17 -4.33
C LEU A 203 4.10 -11.30 -3.30
N GLU A 204 5.16 -11.77 -2.64
CA GLU A 204 5.03 -12.75 -1.54
C GLU A 204 4.12 -12.23 -0.41
N GLN A 205 4.32 -10.97 -0.02
CA GLN A 205 3.52 -10.32 1.00
C GLN A 205 2.05 -10.22 0.56
N VAL A 206 1.79 -9.84 -0.70
CA VAL A 206 0.43 -9.65 -1.19
C VAL A 206 -0.33 -10.97 -1.42
N TYR A 207 0.33 -12.00 -1.93
CA TYR A 207 -0.30 -13.32 -2.07
C TYR A 207 -0.59 -13.97 -0.71
N SER A 208 0.32 -13.83 0.26
CA SER A 208 0.07 -14.26 1.65
C SER A 208 -1.12 -13.53 2.29
N ALA A 209 -1.31 -12.28 1.91
CA ALA A 209 -2.43 -11.44 2.31
C ALA A 209 -3.76 -11.88 1.68
N TYR A 210 -3.75 -12.24 0.39
CA TYR A 210 -4.89 -12.82 -0.29
C TYR A 210 -5.32 -14.13 0.39
N ALA A 211 -4.38 -15.04 0.59
CA ALA A 211 -4.66 -16.36 1.15
C ALA A 211 -5.20 -16.36 2.59
N ARG A 212 -4.97 -15.30 3.36
CA ARG A 212 -5.60 -15.16 4.69
C ARG A 212 -6.98 -14.54 4.62
N THR A 213 -7.22 -13.63 3.68
CA THR A 213 -8.52 -12.96 3.54
C THR A 213 -9.54 -13.84 2.83
N LEU A 214 -9.08 -14.55 1.80
CA LEU A 214 -9.84 -15.47 0.96
C LEU A 214 -9.02 -16.76 0.85
N PRO A 215 -9.13 -17.70 1.81
CA PRO A 215 -8.36 -18.93 1.79
C PRO A 215 -8.51 -19.70 0.48
N PRO A 216 -7.42 -20.34 0.01
CA PRO A 216 -7.46 -21.14 -1.20
C PRO A 216 -8.48 -22.28 -1.04
N ARG A 217 -9.33 -22.45 -2.06
CA ARG A 217 -10.37 -23.50 -2.11
C ARG A 217 -9.99 -24.63 -3.08
N ARG A 218 -8.91 -24.45 -3.83
CA ARG A 218 -8.41 -25.40 -4.84
C ARG A 218 -7.12 -26.06 -4.36
N MET A 219 -7.05 -27.38 -4.52
CA MET A 219 -5.88 -28.18 -4.12
C MET A 219 -4.70 -28.05 -5.10
N ASN A 220 -4.98 -27.96 -6.41
CA ASN A 220 -3.97 -27.89 -7.47
C ASN A 220 -3.94 -26.49 -8.08
N ILE A 221 -3.28 -25.56 -7.38
CA ILE A 221 -3.13 -24.17 -7.83
C ILE A 221 -1.98 -24.11 -8.82
N LYS A 222 -2.27 -23.66 -10.05
CA LYS A 222 -1.23 -23.37 -11.04
C LYS A 222 -0.70 -21.95 -10.78
N PRO A 223 0.61 -21.77 -10.53
CA PRO A 223 1.19 -20.44 -10.35
C PRO A 223 0.93 -19.54 -11.56
N THR A 224 0.53 -18.29 -11.29
CA THR A 224 0.36 -17.26 -12.33
C THR A 224 1.71 -16.77 -12.80
N THR A 225 1.94 -16.66 -14.11
CA THR A 225 3.17 -16.04 -14.62
C THR A 225 3.03 -14.52 -14.62
N ILE A 226 3.94 -13.80 -13.97
CA ILE A 226 3.94 -12.34 -13.92
C ILE A 226 5.12 -11.84 -14.75
N LEU A 227 4.83 -11.16 -15.86
CA LEU A 227 5.83 -10.49 -16.69
C LEU A 227 5.91 -9.01 -16.28
N LEU A 228 7.01 -8.63 -15.64
CA LEU A 228 7.31 -7.24 -15.32
C LEU A 228 8.36 -6.70 -16.29
N THR A 229 7.92 -5.86 -17.21
CA THR A 229 8.79 -5.23 -18.22
C THR A 229 9.61 -4.10 -17.60
N ASN A 230 10.80 -3.82 -18.14
CA ASN A 230 11.64 -2.71 -17.71
C ASN A 230 11.27 -1.36 -18.36
N SER A 231 10.39 -1.38 -19.37
CA SER A 231 9.94 -0.17 -20.08
C SER A 231 8.50 -0.25 -20.56
N VAL A 232 7.81 0.89 -20.54
CA VAL A 232 6.45 1.04 -21.11
C VAL A 232 6.43 0.75 -22.60
N LYS A 233 7.52 1.03 -23.32
CA LYS A 233 7.62 0.75 -24.75
C LYS A 233 7.53 -0.76 -25.01
N GLU A 234 8.30 -1.55 -24.26
CA GLU A 234 8.28 -3.00 -24.39
C GLU A 234 6.92 -3.59 -24.04
N TYR A 235 6.29 -3.10 -22.97
CA TYR A 235 4.91 -3.43 -22.65
C TYR A 235 3.96 -3.19 -23.83
N GLN A 236 4.06 -2.03 -24.49
CA GLN A 236 3.25 -1.73 -25.68
C GLN A 236 3.56 -2.66 -26.86
N ASP A 237 4.82 -3.07 -27.03
CA ASP A 237 5.20 -3.98 -28.11
C ASP A 237 4.68 -5.41 -27.87
N ILE A 238 4.64 -5.87 -26.61
CA ILE A 238 3.97 -7.12 -26.20
C ILE A 238 2.47 -7.06 -26.48
N LEU A 239 1.81 -5.95 -26.14
CA LEU A 239 0.37 -5.74 -26.40
C LEU A 239 0.02 -5.81 -27.89
N LYS A 240 0.80 -5.12 -28.74
CA LYS A 240 0.62 -5.14 -30.20
C LYS A 240 0.74 -6.56 -30.76
N THR A 241 1.74 -7.30 -30.31
CA THR A 241 1.97 -8.69 -30.75
C THR A 241 0.85 -9.62 -30.31
N SER A 242 0.21 -9.33 -29.18
CA SER A 242 -0.91 -10.09 -28.64
C SER A 242 -2.27 -9.69 -29.25
N ALA A 243 -2.32 -8.73 -30.19
CA ALA A 243 -3.53 -8.15 -30.77
C ALA A 243 -4.51 -7.57 -29.72
N ILE A 244 -4.00 -7.16 -28.55
CA ILE A 244 -4.78 -6.59 -27.46
C ILE A 244 -4.66 -5.07 -27.51
N ASN A 245 -5.77 -4.37 -27.73
CA ASN A 245 -5.82 -2.90 -27.73
C ASN A 245 -6.32 -2.36 -26.38
N ILE A 246 -5.52 -2.55 -25.34
CA ILE A 246 -5.81 -2.08 -23.97
C ILE A 246 -4.89 -0.90 -23.65
N LYS A 247 -5.46 0.17 -23.08
CA LYS A 247 -4.68 1.34 -22.60
C LYS A 247 -4.25 1.22 -21.15
N ASN A 248 -4.72 0.19 -20.45
CA ASN A 248 -4.28 -0.10 -19.09
C ASN A 248 -2.79 -0.45 -19.09
N PRO A 249 -2.03 -0.01 -18.08
CA PRO A 249 -0.59 -0.27 -17.97
C PRO A 249 -0.25 -1.65 -17.40
N ALA A 250 -1.25 -2.41 -16.97
CA ALA A 250 -1.16 -3.81 -16.59
C ALA A 250 -2.49 -4.50 -16.93
N TYR A 251 -2.46 -5.83 -17.12
CA TYR A 251 -3.67 -6.64 -17.22
C TYR A 251 -3.36 -8.12 -16.91
N PHE A 252 -4.38 -8.84 -16.45
CA PHE A 252 -4.39 -10.30 -16.31
C PHE A 252 -5.06 -10.99 -17.51
N ASP A 253 -4.32 -11.87 -18.19
CA ASP A 253 -4.79 -12.79 -19.22
C ASP A 253 -5.16 -14.13 -18.59
N LEU A 254 -6.46 -14.36 -18.41
CA LEU A 254 -7.00 -15.60 -17.86
C LEU A 254 -6.63 -16.83 -18.71
N SER A 255 -6.58 -16.70 -20.04
CA SER A 255 -6.34 -17.83 -20.94
C SER A 255 -4.91 -18.36 -20.83
N LYS A 256 -3.95 -17.46 -20.60
CA LYS A 256 -2.54 -17.80 -20.43
C LYS A 256 -2.12 -17.98 -18.97
N ASN A 257 -3.01 -17.65 -18.03
CA ASN A 257 -2.70 -17.49 -16.61
C ASN A 257 -1.48 -16.58 -16.41
N GLN A 258 -1.54 -15.39 -17.03
CA GLN A 258 -0.40 -14.49 -17.14
C GLN A 258 -0.80 -13.05 -16.84
N ILE A 259 -0.02 -12.37 -16.00
CA ILE A 259 -0.09 -10.93 -15.79
C ILE A 259 1.03 -10.28 -16.60
N ILE A 260 0.73 -9.19 -17.29
CA ILE A 260 1.73 -8.38 -17.99
C ILE A 260 1.66 -6.96 -17.43
N CYS A 261 2.77 -6.47 -16.91
CA CYS A 261 2.85 -5.17 -16.24
C CYS A 261 3.98 -4.30 -16.84
N GLY A 262 3.60 -3.09 -17.25
CA GLY A 262 4.50 -2.05 -17.73
C GLY A 262 5.16 -1.31 -16.58
N SER A 263 6.50 -1.26 -16.55
CA SER A 263 7.26 -0.39 -15.64
C SER A 263 8.09 0.61 -16.43
N ASP A 264 8.29 1.80 -15.86
CA ASP A 264 9.28 2.78 -16.34
C ASP A 264 10.29 3.13 -15.24
N LEU A 265 10.30 2.34 -14.15
CA LEU A 265 11.10 2.64 -12.97
C LEU A 265 12.60 2.56 -13.26
N ASP A 266 13.06 1.65 -14.11
CA ASP A 266 14.48 1.52 -14.42
C ASP A 266 14.99 2.76 -15.16
N ARG A 267 14.19 3.30 -16.09
CA ARG A 267 14.49 4.56 -16.77
C ARG A 267 14.51 5.72 -15.80
N LEU A 268 13.51 5.81 -14.91
CA LEU A 268 13.43 6.88 -13.90
C LEU A 268 14.61 6.81 -12.91
N SER A 269 15.01 5.62 -12.48
CA SER A 269 16.17 5.39 -11.62
C SER A 269 17.48 5.78 -12.32
N THR A 270 17.64 5.41 -13.59
CA THR A 270 18.81 5.82 -14.39
C THR A 270 18.90 7.34 -14.51
N SER A 271 17.79 8.01 -14.83
CA SER A 271 17.76 9.47 -14.88
C SER A 271 18.05 10.11 -13.51
N GLN A 272 17.61 9.48 -12.42
CA GLN A 272 17.90 9.97 -11.07
C GLN A 272 19.37 9.84 -10.69
N GLU A 273 20.04 8.76 -11.12
CA GLU A 273 21.48 8.56 -10.96
C GLU A 273 22.26 9.68 -11.66
N GLU A 274 21.91 9.97 -12.92
CA GLU A 274 22.53 11.04 -13.71
C GLU A 274 22.35 12.42 -13.06
N ILE A 275 21.12 12.76 -12.65
CA ILE A 275 20.82 14.02 -11.98
C ILE A 275 21.55 14.12 -10.64
N SER A 276 21.57 13.04 -9.86
CA SER A 276 22.26 13.00 -8.57
C SER A 276 23.76 13.20 -8.71
N SER A 277 24.37 12.62 -9.75
CA SER A 277 25.78 12.82 -10.08
C SER A 277 26.07 14.28 -10.45
N PHE A 278 25.21 14.88 -11.29
CA PHE A 278 25.31 16.29 -11.66
C PHE A 278 25.18 17.23 -10.44
N HIS A 279 24.18 17.03 -9.58
CA HIS A 279 23.98 17.80 -8.36
C HIS A 279 25.15 17.63 -7.37
N SER A 280 25.71 16.44 -7.26
CA SER A 280 26.89 16.19 -6.42
C SER A 280 28.09 17.00 -6.89
N LYS A 281 28.30 17.09 -8.21
CA LYS A 281 29.34 17.96 -8.80
C LYS A 281 29.07 19.44 -8.52
N GLN A 282 27.83 19.91 -8.68
CA GLN A 282 27.48 21.29 -8.35
C GLN A 282 27.71 21.63 -6.87
N LEU A 283 27.41 20.69 -5.95
CA LEU A 283 27.69 20.88 -4.53
C LEU A 283 29.19 20.96 -4.24
N GLN A 284 30.02 20.15 -4.92
CA GLN A 284 31.47 20.26 -4.83
C GLN A 284 31.98 21.62 -5.33
N ASP A 285 31.45 22.11 -6.46
CA ASP A 285 31.80 23.42 -7.01
C ASP A 285 31.39 24.56 -6.05
N LEU A 286 30.22 24.46 -5.41
CA LEU A 286 29.77 25.41 -4.39
C LEU A 286 30.65 25.37 -3.13
N LEU A 287 31.11 24.19 -2.70
CA LEU A 287 32.05 24.05 -1.59
C LEU A 287 33.40 24.68 -1.92
N LYS A 288 33.92 24.47 -3.13
CA LYS A 288 35.14 25.12 -3.61
C LYS A 288 34.99 26.64 -3.59
N LYS A 289 33.89 27.16 -4.17
CA LYS A 289 33.58 28.59 -4.18
C LYS A 289 33.47 29.18 -2.76
N GLU A 290 32.86 28.45 -1.82
CA GLU A 290 32.82 28.88 -0.42
C GLU A 290 34.22 28.98 0.19
N ASN A 291 35.09 28.00 -0.06
CA ASN A 291 36.46 28.02 0.43
C ASN A 291 37.28 29.17 -0.17
N ASP A 292 37.14 29.44 -1.47
CA ASP A 292 37.80 30.56 -2.15
C ASP A 292 37.33 31.90 -1.56
N LEU A 293 36.02 32.05 -1.29
CA LEU A 293 35.47 33.23 -0.61
C LEU A 293 35.97 33.37 0.83
N LYS A 294 36.10 32.27 1.58
CA LYS A 294 36.69 32.30 2.93
C LYS A 294 38.14 32.79 2.90
N LEU A 295 38.93 32.34 1.92
CA LEU A 295 40.31 32.80 1.74
C LEU A 295 40.35 34.30 1.41
N PHE A 296 39.55 34.74 0.45
CA PHE A 296 39.52 36.14 0.00
C PHE A 296 39.07 37.10 1.11
N TYR A 297 38.05 36.72 1.88
CA TYR A 297 37.47 37.55 2.93
C TYR A 297 37.97 37.22 4.35
N LYS A 298 39.10 36.51 4.50
CA LYS A 298 39.69 36.15 5.81
C LYS A 298 38.66 35.54 6.78
N ASN A 299 37.89 34.57 6.29
CA ASN A 299 36.78 33.89 6.97
C ASN A 299 35.54 34.75 7.30
N LYS A 300 35.42 35.98 6.77
CA LYS A 300 34.26 36.87 6.96
C LYS A 300 33.54 37.12 5.63
N ILE A 301 32.93 36.07 5.06
CA ILE A 301 32.22 36.16 3.78
C ILE A 301 31.04 37.17 3.91
N PRO A 302 30.90 38.13 2.98
CA PRO A 302 29.76 39.05 2.97
C PRO A 302 28.39 38.33 2.98
N PRO A 303 27.36 38.93 3.60
CA PRO A 303 26.03 38.33 3.69
C PRO A 303 25.43 37.93 2.33
N ASP A 304 25.61 38.74 1.30
CA ASP A 304 25.04 38.48 -0.04
C ASP A 304 25.63 37.22 -0.69
N HIS A 305 26.94 37.01 -0.56
CA HIS A 305 27.60 35.80 -1.04
C HIS A 305 27.17 34.57 -0.25
N THR A 306 27.04 34.72 1.07
CA THR A 306 26.53 33.65 1.94
C THR A 306 25.10 33.26 1.56
N ALA A 307 24.22 34.26 1.36
CA ALA A 307 22.84 34.04 0.92
C ALA A 307 22.76 33.34 -0.44
N SER A 308 23.60 33.74 -1.40
CA SER A 308 23.66 33.10 -2.73
C SER A 308 24.10 31.62 -2.67
N LEU A 309 25.09 31.28 -1.83
CA LEU A 309 25.53 29.90 -1.63
C LEU A 309 24.42 29.06 -0.98
N LEU A 310 23.74 29.61 0.03
CA LEU A 310 22.62 28.94 0.70
C LEU A 310 21.43 28.72 -0.22
N ASP A 311 21.06 29.71 -1.04
CA ASP A 311 19.99 29.60 -2.02
C ASP A 311 20.29 28.52 -3.08
N SER A 312 21.52 28.47 -3.57
CA SER A 312 21.96 27.44 -4.52
C SER A 312 21.85 26.03 -3.93
N ARG A 313 22.33 25.84 -2.69
CA ARG A 313 22.20 24.56 -1.96
C ARG A 313 20.75 24.18 -1.74
N LYS A 314 19.91 25.14 -1.36
CA LYS A 314 18.49 24.93 -1.13
C LYS A 314 17.78 24.47 -2.41
N LYS A 315 18.08 25.09 -3.56
CA LYS A 315 17.51 24.71 -4.86
C LYS A 315 17.90 23.29 -5.27
N ILE A 316 19.17 22.93 -5.12
CA ILE A 316 19.65 21.56 -5.39
C ILE A 316 18.90 20.55 -4.51
N LYS A 317 18.82 20.81 -3.20
CA LYS A 317 18.10 19.95 -2.27
C LYS A 317 16.61 19.82 -2.63
N GLN A 318 15.93 20.92 -2.95
CA GLN A 318 14.53 20.90 -3.35
C GLN A 318 14.29 20.11 -4.63
N ALA A 319 15.19 20.21 -5.61
CA ALA A 319 15.12 19.41 -6.84
C ALA A 319 15.30 17.92 -6.55
N ASP A 320 16.28 17.56 -5.71
CA ASP A 320 16.51 16.18 -5.29
C ASP A 320 15.31 15.60 -4.54
N ASP A 321 14.78 16.33 -3.55
CA ASP A 321 13.61 15.93 -2.76
C ASP A 321 12.38 15.76 -3.68
N GLY A 322 12.18 16.67 -4.63
CA GLY A 322 11.09 16.60 -5.61
C GLY A 322 11.18 15.37 -6.52
N ASN A 323 12.37 15.04 -7.01
CA ASN A 323 12.57 13.85 -7.85
C ASN A 323 12.34 12.56 -7.07
N LEU A 324 12.80 12.47 -5.82
CA LEU A 324 12.55 11.30 -4.96
C LEU A 324 11.06 11.08 -4.74
N VAL A 325 10.29 12.14 -4.46
CA VAL A 325 8.83 12.05 -4.30
C VAL A 325 8.16 11.54 -5.59
N MET A 326 8.61 11.99 -6.76
CA MET A 326 8.08 11.50 -8.05
C MET A 326 8.33 10.00 -8.24
N ILE A 327 9.55 9.53 -8.01
CA ILE A 327 9.92 8.11 -8.18
C ILE A 327 9.13 7.24 -7.20
N GLN A 328 9.01 7.67 -5.94
CA GLN A 328 8.20 6.98 -4.94
C GLN A 328 6.73 6.87 -5.37
N LYS A 329 6.18 7.94 -5.95
CA LYS A 329 4.80 7.96 -6.48
C LYS A 329 4.60 7.00 -7.65
N GLU A 330 5.52 6.99 -8.61
CA GLU A 330 5.45 6.08 -9.76
C GLU A 330 5.64 4.62 -9.33
N ARG A 331 6.52 4.36 -8.37
CA ARG A 331 6.69 3.03 -7.78
C ARG A 331 5.43 2.57 -7.06
N LYS A 332 4.82 3.44 -6.26
CA LYS A 332 3.55 3.13 -5.59
C LYS A 332 2.48 2.74 -6.60
N ARG A 333 2.32 3.53 -7.67
CA ARG A 333 1.35 3.27 -8.75
C ARG A 333 1.60 1.94 -9.46
N LEU A 334 2.86 1.60 -9.72
CA LEU A 334 3.22 0.31 -10.31
C LEU A 334 2.72 -0.84 -9.44
N PHE A 335 3.01 -0.80 -8.14
CA PHE A 335 2.63 -1.86 -7.23
C PHE A 335 1.14 -1.93 -6.96
N GLU A 336 0.44 -0.79 -6.82
CA GLU A 336 -1.03 -0.74 -6.74
C GLU A 336 -1.66 -1.52 -7.91
N ARG A 337 -1.19 -1.27 -9.14
CA ARG A 337 -1.67 -1.97 -10.34
C ARG A 337 -1.29 -3.44 -10.33
N LEU A 338 -0.05 -3.76 -9.97
CA LEU A 338 0.41 -5.13 -9.93
C LEU A 338 -0.38 -5.96 -8.92
N TYR A 339 -0.71 -5.38 -7.76
CA TYR A 339 -1.56 -6.03 -6.76
C TYR A 339 -2.96 -6.25 -7.29
N HIS A 340 -3.56 -5.23 -7.92
CA HIS A 340 -4.88 -5.35 -8.55
C HIS A 340 -4.95 -6.55 -9.50
N GLU A 341 -4.03 -6.65 -10.45
CA GLU A 341 -4.00 -7.78 -11.40
C GLU A 341 -3.66 -9.12 -10.72
N ALA A 342 -2.74 -9.10 -9.75
CA ALA A 342 -2.40 -10.28 -8.95
C ALA A 342 -3.60 -10.82 -8.17
N PHE A 343 -4.50 -9.95 -7.71
CA PHE A 343 -5.72 -10.36 -7.03
C PHE A 343 -6.66 -11.11 -7.97
N HIS A 344 -6.90 -10.60 -9.19
CA HIS A 344 -7.71 -11.31 -10.19
C HIS A 344 -7.16 -12.70 -10.48
N ALA A 345 -5.84 -12.79 -10.66
CA ALA A 345 -5.18 -14.06 -10.92
C ALA A 345 -5.29 -15.01 -9.73
N TYR A 346 -5.10 -14.51 -8.50
CA TYR A 346 -5.28 -15.30 -7.28
C TYR A 346 -6.71 -15.83 -7.16
N LEU A 347 -7.71 -14.95 -7.34
CA LEU A 347 -9.12 -15.32 -7.23
C LEU A 347 -9.48 -16.44 -8.22
N SER A 348 -9.03 -16.31 -9.47
CA SER A 348 -9.22 -17.30 -10.53
C SER A 348 -8.48 -18.63 -10.27
N CYS A 349 -7.24 -18.57 -9.80
CA CYS A 349 -6.40 -19.75 -9.69
C CYS A 349 -6.61 -20.53 -8.38
N ALA A 350 -6.92 -19.83 -7.30
CA ALA A 350 -6.91 -20.38 -5.95
C ALA A 350 -8.29 -20.45 -5.30
N VAL A 351 -9.22 -19.54 -5.62
CA VAL A 351 -10.47 -19.38 -4.86
C VAL A 351 -11.68 -19.89 -5.63
N VAL A 352 -11.90 -19.43 -6.86
CA VAL A 352 -13.10 -19.77 -7.65
C VAL A 352 -12.69 -20.47 -8.94
N ASP A 353 -13.16 -21.70 -9.12
CA ASP A 353 -13.01 -22.40 -10.40
C ASP A 353 -14.00 -21.80 -11.42
N PRO A 354 -13.54 -21.19 -12.53
CA PRO A 354 -14.42 -20.58 -13.53
C PRO A 354 -15.42 -21.56 -14.18
N ARG A 355 -15.21 -22.87 -14.02
CA ARG A 355 -16.11 -23.92 -14.48
C ARG A 355 -17.27 -24.15 -13.52
N GLU A 356 -17.06 -23.92 -12.22
CA GLU A 356 -18.03 -24.23 -11.17
C GLU A 356 -18.74 -22.99 -10.62
N GLY A 357 -18.10 -21.82 -10.73
CA GLY A 357 -18.63 -20.56 -10.20
C GLY A 357 -18.24 -19.36 -11.03
N GLU A 358 -18.94 -18.25 -10.79
CA GLU A 358 -18.68 -16.96 -11.41
C GLU A 358 -18.71 -15.86 -10.34
N ILE A 359 -17.63 -15.08 -10.26
CA ILE A 359 -17.63 -13.86 -9.46
C ILE A 359 -18.05 -12.71 -10.37
N PRO A 360 -19.11 -11.97 -10.03
CA PRO A 360 -19.57 -10.88 -10.85
C PRO A 360 -18.53 -9.77 -10.89
N LEU A 361 -18.48 -9.06 -12.02
CA LEU A 361 -17.43 -8.07 -12.30
C LEU A 361 -17.28 -7.03 -11.18
N TRP A 362 -18.39 -6.45 -10.71
CA TRP A 362 -18.36 -5.48 -9.61
C TRP A 362 -17.68 -6.03 -8.35
N LEU A 363 -17.89 -7.31 -8.01
CA LEU A 363 -17.30 -7.90 -6.80
C LEU A 363 -15.81 -8.19 -7.03
N ASN A 364 -15.46 -8.69 -8.21
CA ASN A 364 -14.06 -8.95 -8.58
C ASN A 364 -13.22 -7.65 -8.56
N GLU A 365 -13.69 -6.61 -9.24
CA GLU A 365 -13.06 -5.29 -9.28
C GLU A 365 -13.05 -4.63 -7.90
N GLY A 366 -14.19 -4.63 -7.21
CA GLY A 366 -14.33 -4.02 -5.89
C GLY A 366 -13.40 -4.63 -4.85
N LEU A 367 -13.22 -5.96 -4.88
CA LEU A 367 -12.25 -6.66 -4.02
C LEU A 367 -10.81 -6.32 -4.43
N ALA A 368 -10.47 -6.32 -5.72
CA ALA A 368 -9.14 -5.93 -6.19
C ALA A 368 -8.74 -4.54 -5.66
N GLN A 369 -9.67 -3.58 -5.67
CA GLN A 369 -9.45 -2.22 -5.16
C GLN A 369 -9.17 -2.15 -3.65
N ILE A 370 -9.67 -3.12 -2.85
CA ILE A 370 -9.36 -3.19 -1.41
C ILE A 370 -7.88 -3.50 -1.21
N PHE A 371 -7.31 -4.36 -2.07
CA PHE A 371 -5.92 -4.81 -1.94
C PHE A 371 -4.90 -3.85 -2.58
N GLU A 372 -5.31 -2.98 -3.51
CA GLU A 372 -4.46 -1.91 -4.04
C GLU A 372 -3.89 -1.01 -2.93
N ALA A 373 -4.74 -0.64 -1.96
CA ALA A 373 -4.41 0.29 -0.90
C ALA A 373 -3.88 -0.42 0.37
N ALA A 374 -3.63 -1.73 0.30
CA ALA A 374 -3.31 -2.48 1.48
C ALA A 374 -1.91 -2.16 2.00
N VAL A 375 -1.79 -2.06 3.33
CA VAL A 375 -0.51 -1.88 4.01
C VAL A 375 -0.01 -3.24 4.47
N PHE A 376 1.20 -3.62 4.04
CA PHE A 376 1.80 -4.92 4.36
C PHE A 376 2.83 -4.80 5.47
N GLU A 377 2.71 -5.65 6.50
CA GLU A 377 3.69 -5.78 7.58
C GLU A 377 3.70 -7.20 8.16
N ILE A 378 4.82 -7.92 8.21
CA ILE A 378 4.94 -9.25 8.89
C ILE A 378 4.01 -10.34 8.43
N GLY A 379 3.78 -10.45 7.13
CA GLY A 379 2.69 -11.31 6.69
C GLY A 379 1.39 -10.97 7.45
N GLU A 380 1.17 -9.70 7.81
CA GLU A 380 -0.08 -9.07 8.22
C GLU A 380 -0.51 -8.12 7.12
N LEU A 381 -1.71 -8.38 6.63
CA LEU A 381 -2.37 -7.51 5.71
C LEU A 381 -3.22 -6.56 6.52
N ARG A 382 -2.87 -5.28 6.51
CA ARG A 382 -3.74 -4.26 7.08
C ARG A 382 -4.70 -3.80 5.99
N ILE A 383 -5.71 -4.63 5.76
CA ILE A 383 -6.93 -4.26 5.03
C ILE A 383 -7.99 -3.76 6.01
N GLY A 384 -8.97 -3.03 5.49
CA GLY A 384 -10.06 -2.48 6.30
C GLY A 384 -9.90 -1.01 6.67
N HIS A 385 -8.87 -0.31 6.20
CA HIS A 385 -8.92 1.15 6.13
C HIS A 385 -9.61 1.56 4.84
N ALA A 386 -10.54 2.49 4.94
CA ALA A 386 -11.19 3.03 3.77
C ALA A 386 -10.21 3.97 3.06
N ASP A 387 -9.87 3.66 1.80
CA ASP A 387 -9.04 4.56 1.00
C ASP A 387 -9.66 5.97 1.00
N LYS A 388 -8.89 6.96 1.43
CA LYS A 388 -9.38 8.33 1.66
C LYS A 388 -10.01 8.92 0.41
N THR A 389 -9.34 8.77 -0.74
CA THR A 389 -9.80 9.34 -2.01
C THR A 389 -11.10 8.70 -2.45
N ARG A 390 -11.18 7.36 -2.37
CA ARG A 390 -12.40 6.60 -2.70
C ARG A 390 -13.54 6.93 -1.76
N LEU A 391 -13.28 6.99 -0.46
CA LEU A 391 -14.30 7.29 0.54
C LEU A 391 -14.85 8.71 0.38
N GLU A 392 -13.98 9.71 0.20
CA GLU A 392 -14.39 11.10 -0.06
C GLU A 392 -15.25 11.18 -1.32
N PHE A 393 -14.85 10.50 -2.40
CA PHE A 393 -15.66 10.43 -3.62
C PHE A 393 -17.01 9.77 -3.38
N VAL A 394 -17.04 8.59 -2.75
CA VAL A 394 -18.28 7.84 -2.51
C VAL A 394 -19.24 8.64 -1.64
N LYS A 395 -18.74 9.33 -0.60
CA LYS A 395 -19.56 10.23 0.22
C LYS A 395 -20.10 11.40 -0.58
N LEU A 396 -19.29 12.01 -1.43
CA LEU A 396 -19.73 13.10 -2.30
C LEU A 396 -20.82 12.63 -3.28
N ALA A 397 -20.60 11.52 -3.97
CA ALA A 397 -21.55 10.93 -4.91
C ALA A 397 -22.86 10.52 -4.23
N LEU A 398 -22.78 9.97 -3.01
CA LEU A 398 -23.94 9.61 -2.20
C LEU A 398 -24.75 10.84 -1.79
N ASN A 399 -24.10 11.93 -1.39
CA ASN A 399 -24.78 13.18 -1.03
C ASN A 399 -25.44 13.85 -2.24
N GLN A 400 -24.89 13.64 -3.44
CA GLN A 400 -25.44 14.17 -4.69
C GLN A 400 -26.47 13.24 -5.34
N ASN A 401 -26.77 12.07 -4.74
CA ASN A 401 -27.61 11.01 -5.33
C ASN A 401 -27.12 10.57 -6.73
N THR A 402 -25.81 10.53 -6.93
CA THR A 402 -25.20 10.14 -8.20
C THR A 402 -24.28 8.91 -8.10
N LEU A 403 -24.27 8.26 -6.94
CA LEU A 403 -23.71 6.93 -6.75
C LEU A 403 -24.65 5.90 -7.39
N PRO A 404 -24.16 4.97 -8.24
CA PRO A 404 -24.95 3.88 -8.78
C PRO A 404 -25.68 3.08 -7.68
N THR A 405 -26.90 2.63 -7.95
CA THR A 405 -27.62 1.78 -6.99
C THR A 405 -26.99 0.39 -6.95
N ILE A 406 -27.22 -0.37 -5.87
CA ILE A 406 -26.76 -1.76 -5.80
C ILE A 406 -27.40 -2.57 -6.93
N LYS A 407 -28.66 -2.31 -7.29
CA LYS A 407 -29.30 -2.96 -8.45
C LYS A 407 -28.49 -2.73 -9.73
N ASP A 408 -28.11 -1.48 -10.00
CA ASP A 408 -27.33 -1.12 -11.19
C ASP A 408 -25.98 -1.85 -11.21
N LEU A 409 -25.32 -1.98 -10.05
CA LEU A 409 -24.08 -2.75 -9.93
C LEU A 409 -24.30 -4.24 -10.22
N LEU A 410 -25.32 -4.84 -9.63
CA LEU A 410 -25.62 -6.27 -9.77
C LEU A 410 -26.01 -6.66 -11.20
N THR A 411 -26.64 -5.74 -11.96
CA THR A 411 -27.07 -5.99 -13.34
C THR A 411 -26.19 -5.30 -14.39
N SER A 412 -25.06 -4.73 -13.97
CA SER A 412 -24.15 -3.99 -14.85
C SER A 412 -23.51 -4.87 -15.92
N GLN A 413 -23.39 -4.33 -17.13
CA GLN A 413 -22.66 -4.98 -18.22
C GLN A 413 -21.17 -4.59 -18.19
N PRO A 414 -20.26 -5.43 -18.71
CA PRO A 414 -18.82 -5.15 -18.75
C PRO A 414 -18.45 -3.79 -19.39
N ALA A 415 -19.24 -3.34 -20.37
CA ALA A 415 -19.02 -2.06 -21.04
C ALA A 415 -19.04 -0.84 -20.10
N LEU A 416 -19.71 -0.91 -18.95
CA LEU A 416 -19.75 0.19 -17.98
C LEU A 416 -18.46 0.31 -17.14
N PHE A 417 -17.61 -0.71 -17.15
CA PHE A 417 -16.31 -0.69 -16.47
C PHE A 417 -15.17 -0.32 -17.42
N LEU A 418 -15.32 -0.55 -18.72
CA LEU A 418 -14.28 -0.28 -19.70
C LEU A 418 -14.33 1.18 -20.17
N VAL A 419 -13.16 1.84 -20.21
CA VAL A 419 -13.02 3.20 -20.74
C VAL A 419 -12.47 3.13 -22.16
N TYR A 420 -13.35 3.17 -23.16
CA TYR A 420 -12.95 3.26 -24.56
C TYR A 420 -12.75 4.71 -24.97
N HIS A 421 -13.61 5.61 -24.45
CA HIS A 421 -13.57 7.05 -24.70
C HIS A 421 -13.34 7.87 -23.42
N PRO A 422 -12.63 9.03 -23.48
CA PRO A 422 -12.38 9.88 -22.32
C PRO A 422 -13.64 10.35 -21.57
N SER A 423 -14.77 10.48 -22.27
CA SER A 423 -16.08 10.83 -21.71
C SER A 423 -16.69 9.76 -20.81
N GLU A 424 -16.28 8.50 -20.96
CA GLU A 424 -16.77 7.36 -20.17
C GLU A 424 -16.00 7.20 -18.85
N LYS A 425 -14.90 7.94 -18.70
CA LYS A 425 -13.99 7.83 -17.56
C LYS A 425 -14.68 8.12 -16.23
N GLU A 426 -15.55 9.12 -16.19
CA GLU A 426 -16.26 9.49 -14.97
C GLU A 426 -17.30 8.43 -14.59
N THR A 427 -18.06 7.92 -15.56
CA THR A 427 -19.04 6.84 -15.35
C THR A 427 -18.37 5.56 -14.88
N SER A 428 -17.31 5.12 -15.57
CA SER A 428 -16.52 3.95 -15.17
C SER A 428 -15.95 4.14 -13.76
N GLN A 429 -15.36 5.30 -13.45
CA GLN A 429 -14.83 5.58 -12.12
C GLN A 429 -15.90 5.48 -11.02
N ARG A 430 -17.13 5.96 -11.27
CA ARG A 430 -18.26 5.80 -10.34
C ARG A 430 -18.61 4.34 -10.11
N MET A 431 -18.64 3.53 -11.17
CA MET A 431 -18.91 2.08 -11.08
C MET A 431 -17.83 1.37 -10.26
N TYR A 432 -16.55 1.67 -10.50
CA TYR A 432 -15.43 1.15 -9.70
C TYR A 432 -15.56 1.51 -8.23
N PHE A 433 -15.79 2.79 -7.92
CA PHE A 433 -15.86 3.22 -6.52
C PHE A 433 -17.10 2.72 -5.77
N ALA A 434 -18.24 2.58 -6.47
CA ALA A 434 -19.42 1.94 -5.91
C ALA A 434 -19.20 0.43 -5.69
N SER A 435 -18.50 -0.23 -6.62
CA SER A 435 -18.07 -1.63 -6.49
C SER A 435 -17.16 -1.84 -5.28
N TRP A 436 -16.15 -0.98 -5.11
CA TRP A 436 -15.29 -0.97 -3.92
C TRP A 436 -16.11 -0.76 -2.65
N ALA A 437 -17.00 0.22 -2.62
CA ALA A 437 -17.81 0.51 -1.43
C ALA A 437 -18.65 -0.71 -1.00
N LEU A 438 -19.29 -1.37 -1.96
CA LEU A 438 -20.11 -2.57 -1.72
C LEU A 438 -19.23 -3.75 -1.27
N ALA A 439 -18.13 -4.03 -1.98
CA ALA A 439 -17.19 -5.08 -1.61
C ALA A 439 -16.59 -4.84 -0.21
N PHE A 440 -16.29 -3.60 0.15
CA PHE A 440 -15.76 -3.22 1.47
C PHE A 440 -16.78 -3.50 2.58
N ASN A 441 -18.06 -3.18 2.37
CA ASN A 441 -19.12 -3.52 3.32
C ASN A 441 -19.26 -5.04 3.48
N LEU A 442 -19.25 -5.81 2.38
CA LEU A 442 -19.31 -7.27 2.42
C LEU A 442 -18.10 -7.89 3.13
N ALA A 443 -16.91 -7.35 2.90
CA ALA A 443 -15.66 -7.80 3.50
C ALA A 443 -15.62 -7.55 5.01
N PHE A 444 -15.88 -6.31 5.43
CA PHE A 444 -15.57 -5.88 6.80
C PHE A 444 -16.79 -5.80 7.71
N LYS A 445 -17.95 -5.35 7.20
CA LYS A 445 -19.18 -5.26 8.00
C LYS A 445 -19.92 -6.61 8.01
N GLN A 446 -20.19 -7.19 6.84
CA GLN A 446 -20.94 -8.45 6.74
C GLN A 446 -20.08 -9.70 6.97
N LYS A 447 -18.77 -9.59 6.72
CA LYS A 447 -17.79 -10.68 6.85
C LYS A 447 -18.24 -11.95 6.10
N VAL A 448 -18.64 -11.78 4.83
CA VAL A 448 -19.16 -12.90 4.01
C VAL A 448 -18.10 -13.58 3.15
N LEU A 449 -16.91 -12.99 3.00
CA LEU A 449 -15.90 -13.46 2.04
C LEU A 449 -15.35 -14.87 2.30
N GLY A 450 -15.11 -15.22 3.57
CA GLY A 450 -14.58 -16.53 3.95
C GLY A 450 -15.65 -17.61 4.15
N LYS A 451 -16.94 -17.32 3.89
CA LYS A 451 -18.06 -18.20 4.23
C LYS A 451 -18.57 -18.97 3.01
N GLN A 452 -19.17 -20.12 3.26
CA GLN A 452 -19.85 -20.96 2.25
C GLN A 452 -20.91 -20.17 1.44
N VAL A 453 -21.53 -19.16 2.04
CA VAL A 453 -22.53 -18.32 1.36
C VAL A 453 -21.97 -17.59 0.13
N LEU A 454 -20.67 -17.25 0.10
CA LEU A 454 -20.05 -16.68 -1.09
C LEU A 454 -19.88 -17.72 -2.22
N ASP A 455 -19.57 -18.97 -1.86
CA ASP A 455 -19.49 -20.07 -2.81
C ASP A 455 -20.84 -20.35 -3.44
N ASP A 456 -21.90 -20.37 -2.62
CA ASP A 456 -23.26 -20.61 -3.08
C ASP A 456 -23.73 -19.46 -3.99
N TYR A 457 -23.37 -18.22 -3.66
CA TYR A 457 -23.62 -17.06 -4.52
C TYR A 457 -22.94 -17.20 -5.88
N SER A 458 -21.64 -17.52 -5.88
CA SER A 458 -20.85 -17.72 -7.10
C SER A 458 -21.40 -18.82 -8.00
N LYS A 459 -21.80 -19.95 -7.41
CA LYS A 459 -22.43 -21.08 -8.13
C LYS A 459 -23.81 -20.72 -8.68
N ALA A 460 -24.62 -20.00 -7.90
CA ALA A 460 -25.96 -19.61 -8.32
C ALA A 460 -25.93 -18.67 -9.53
N LEU A 461 -25.01 -17.70 -9.55
CA LEU A 461 -24.80 -16.83 -10.71
C LEU A 461 -24.35 -17.61 -11.94
N LYS A 462 -23.38 -18.52 -11.77
CA LYS A 462 -22.90 -19.38 -12.86
C LYS A 462 -24.02 -20.19 -13.52
N ASN A 463 -25.01 -20.60 -12.74
CA ASN A 463 -26.18 -21.36 -13.21
C ASN A 463 -27.30 -20.48 -13.78
N GLY A 464 -27.04 -19.19 -14.06
CA GLY A 464 -28.01 -18.27 -14.64
C GLY A 464 -29.04 -17.73 -13.63
N GLY A 465 -28.73 -17.79 -12.33
CA GLY A 465 -29.57 -17.20 -11.29
C GLY A 465 -29.72 -15.68 -11.45
N ASN A 466 -30.87 -15.15 -11.03
CA ASN A 466 -31.09 -13.70 -11.05
C ASN A 466 -30.10 -12.99 -10.09
N PRO A 467 -29.30 -12.01 -10.56
CA PRO A 467 -28.28 -11.38 -9.72
C PRO A 467 -28.80 -10.74 -8.44
N VAL A 468 -30.02 -10.19 -8.46
CA VAL A 468 -30.66 -9.58 -7.30
C VAL A 468 -31.06 -10.64 -6.29
N GLU A 469 -31.78 -11.69 -6.71
CA GLU A 469 -32.21 -12.77 -5.81
C GLU A 469 -31.01 -13.51 -5.20
N CYS A 470 -29.96 -13.74 -5.99
CA CYS A 470 -28.71 -14.31 -5.51
C CYS A 470 -28.06 -13.41 -4.44
N PHE A 471 -28.08 -12.09 -4.63
CA PHE A 471 -27.51 -11.14 -3.67
C PHE A 471 -28.33 -11.05 -2.37
N GLU A 472 -29.66 -11.10 -2.46
CA GLU A 472 -30.53 -11.15 -1.29
C GLU A 472 -30.27 -12.41 -0.47
N LYS A 473 -30.05 -13.56 -1.12
CA LYS A 473 -29.61 -14.80 -0.44
C LYS A 473 -28.22 -14.66 0.19
N LEU A 474 -27.27 -14.00 -0.48
CA LEU A 474 -25.93 -13.76 0.05
C LEU A 474 -25.96 -12.95 1.35
N THR A 475 -26.83 -11.94 1.42
CA THR A 475 -26.89 -11.00 2.54
C THR A 475 -27.95 -11.34 3.59
N GLY A 476 -28.91 -12.21 3.25
CA GLY A 476 -30.06 -12.55 4.08
C GLY A 476 -31.08 -11.40 4.22
N LYS A 477 -31.05 -10.41 3.33
CA LYS A 477 -31.90 -9.21 3.38
C LYS A 477 -32.49 -8.89 2.01
N SER A 478 -33.62 -8.19 2.00
CA SER A 478 -34.13 -7.60 0.76
C SER A 478 -33.12 -6.58 0.22
N LEU A 479 -33.07 -6.41 -1.10
CA LEU A 479 -32.17 -5.46 -1.75
C LEU A 479 -32.41 -4.04 -1.24
N GLN A 480 -33.67 -3.67 -1.03
CA GLN A 480 -34.07 -2.35 -0.55
C GLN A 480 -33.57 -2.07 0.87
N ASP A 481 -33.72 -3.04 1.78
CA ASP A 481 -33.26 -2.89 3.16
C ASP A 481 -31.74 -2.85 3.22
N PHE A 482 -31.07 -3.71 2.45
CA PHE A 482 -29.62 -3.73 2.38
C PHE A 482 -29.05 -2.41 1.81
N GLU A 483 -29.64 -1.88 0.73
CA GLU A 483 -29.24 -0.59 0.14
C GLU A 483 -29.33 0.54 1.17
N LYS A 484 -30.44 0.63 1.92
CA LYS A 484 -30.61 1.63 2.98
C LYS A 484 -29.54 1.51 4.07
N GLU A 485 -29.26 0.29 4.53
CA GLU A 485 -28.20 0.04 5.51
C GLU A 485 -26.80 0.31 4.97
N HIS A 486 -26.58 0.02 3.68
CA HIS A 486 -25.32 0.25 3.00
C HIS A 486 -25.03 1.75 2.91
N GLN A 487 -26.01 2.56 2.50
CA GLN A 487 -25.87 4.01 2.46
C GLN A 487 -25.64 4.60 3.86
N ALA A 488 -26.35 4.11 4.88
CA ALA A 488 -26.13 4.54 6.27
C ALA A 488 -24.72 4.18 6.76
N TYR A 489 -24.24 2.98 6.41
CA TYR A 489 -22.87 2.55 6.68
C TYR A 489 -21.85 3.47 6.04
N LEU A 490 -21.99 3.79 4.74
CA LEU A 490 -21.04 4.67 4.04
C LEU A 490 -20.99 6.09 4.61
N LYS A 491 -22.14 6.64 5.01
CA LYS A 491 -22.20 7.95 5.70
C LYS A 491 -21.43 7.93 7.02
N GLY A 492 -21.56 6.84 7.78
CA GLY A 492 -20.89 6.64 9.07
C GLY A 492 -19.45 6.14 8.99
N LEU A 493 -19.02 5.64 7.83
CA LEU A 493 -17.71 5.02 7.63
C LEU A 493 -16.59 6.05 7.79
N ARG A 494 -15.64 5.73 8.67
CA ARG A 494 -14.43 6.48 8.92
C ARG A 494 -13.26 5.87 8.14
N LEU A 495 -12.17 6.63 8.05
CA LEU A 495 -10.95 6.17 7.40
C LEU A 495 -10.41 4.89 8.06
N ASP A 496 -10.47 4.80 9.39
CA ASP A 496 -10.08 3.61 10.17
C ASP A 496 -10.95 2.35 9.94
N GLY A 497 -11.94 2.40 9.03
CA GLY A 497 -12.81 1.28 8.70
C GLY A 497 -14.03 1.11 9.60
N ILE A 498 -14.11 1.88 10.68
CA ILE A 498 -15.20 1.80 11.65
C ILE A 498 -16.35 2.66 11.16
N SER A 499 -17.58 2.15 11.29
CA SER A 499 -18.78 2.97 11.09
C SER A 499 -19.42 3.31 12.43
N ASN A 500 -19.79 4.58 12.63
CA ASN A 500 -20.52 5.03 13.81
C ASN A 500 -21.88 4.31 14.00
N SER A 501 -22.43 3.70 12.94
CA SER A 501 -23.65 2.88 13.01
C SER A 501 -23.46 1.52 13.72
N ALA A 502 -22.21 1.07 13.92
CA ALA A 502 -21.93 -0.18 14.63
C ALA A 502 -22.06 -0.05 16.15
N ILE A 503 -22.03 1.19 16.67
CA ILE A 503 -22.06 1.48 18.11
C ILE A 503 -23.50 1.42 18.66
N SER A 504 -24.54 1.49 17.81
CA SER A 504 -25.94 1.49 18.26
C SER A 504 -26.54 0.10 18.53
N ASN A 505 -25.90 -0.99 18.10
CA ASN A 505 -26.42 -2.36 18.26
C ASN A 505 -25.77 -3.14 19.42
N GLY A 506 -24.96 -2.48 20.23
CA GLY A 506 -24.43 -3.03 21.49
C GLY A 506 -25.08 -2.33 22.68
N LYS A 507 -26.36 -2.60 22.92
CA LYS A 507 -27.02 -2.39 24.22
C LYS A 507 -27.49 -3.72 24.76
#